data_AF-A0A349Z1G6-F1
#
_entry.id   AF-A0A349Z1G6-F1
#
_cell.length_a   1.000
_cell.length_b   1.000
_cell.length_c   1.000
_cell.angle_alpha   90.00
_cell.angle_beta   90.00
_cell.angle_gamma   90.00
#
_symmetry.space_group_name_H-M   'P 1'
#
loop_
_entity.id
_entity.type
_entity.pdbx_description
1 polymer ?
#
loop_
_entity_poly.entity_id
_entity_poly.type
_entity_poly.pdbx_seq_one_letter_code
_entity_poly.pdbx_strand_id
1 'polypeptide(L)'
;MDEDWGKFRTPSLRNVALTAPYGHTGAYATLRGIVMHHLDPLTALENYDPSQLVKPSREDLDEGDLIGHDDLSLRQIVIDANDLQPVSLTAAEVDDLLAFLEALTDLSVMEDLELIPQSVPSGLPVKD
;
A
#
# COMPACT_ATOMS: atom_id res chain seq x y z
N MET A 1 7.48 8.43 22.96
CA MET A 1 6.80 8.80 21.71
C MET A 1 5.38 9.19 22.07
N ASP A 2 4.73 10.01 21.23
CA ASP A 2 3.30 10.28 21.38
C ASP A 2 2.52 8.95 21.25
N GLU A 3 1.37 8.83 21.92
CA GLU A 3 0.52 7.63 21.87
C GLU A 3 0.03 7.35 20.44
N ASP A 4 -0.15 8.39 19.62
CA ASP A 4 -0.62 8.27 18.23
C ASP A 4 0.50 8.26 17.20
N TRP A 5 1.76 8.25 17.64
CA TRP A 5 2.90 8.17 16.74
C TRP A 5 2.84 6.87 15.90
N GLY A 6 2.91 7.01 14.57
CA GLY A 6 2.87 5.89 13.64
C GLY A 6 1.48 5.30 13.37
N LYS A 7 0.41 5.83 13.99
CA LYS A 7 -0.97 5.40 13.67
C LYS A 7 -1.50 6.13 12.44
N PHE A 8 -2.15 5.39 11.56
CA PHE A 8 -2.82 5.91 10.37
C PHE A 8 -4.33 5.72 10.49
N ARG A 9 -5.09 6.64 9.88
CA ARG A 9 -6.54 6.47 9.75
C ARG A 9 -6.81 5.25 8.85
N THR A 10 -7.72 4.38 9.27
CA THR A 10 -8.22 3.28 8.42
C THR A 10 -8.88 3.85 7.16
N PRO A 11 -8.35 3.55 5.96
CA PRO A 11 -8.95 4.03 4.71
C PRO A 11 -10.24 3.23 4.39
N SER A 12 -11.08 3.79 3.52
CA SER A 12 -12.17 3.03 2.90
C SER A 12 -11.60 1.97 1.96
N LEU A 13 -12.28 0.81 1.87
CA LEU A 13 -11.93 -0.25 0.91
C LEU A 13 -12.74 -0.18 -0.39
N ARG A 14 -13.64 0.80 -0.55
CA ARG A 14 -14.34 1.02 -1.83
C ARG A 14 -13.32 1.37 -2.91
N ASN A 15 -13.43 0.73 -4.08
CA ASN A 15 -12.50 0.87 -5.21
C ASN A 15 -11.05 0.43 -4.92
N VAL A 16 -10.79 -0.31 -3.84
CA VAL A 16 -9.41 -0.72 -3.48
C VAL A 16 -8.72 -1.52 -4.60
N ALA A 17 -9.45 -2.28 -5.40
CA ALA A 17 -8.87 -3.01 -6.53
C ALA A 17 -8.27 -2.09 -7.62
N LEU A 18 -8.58 -0.80 -7.62
CA LEU A 18 -8.13 0.19 -8.62
C LEU A 18 -7.08 1.18 -8.10
N THR A 19 -6.66 1.08 -6.84
CA THR A 19 -5.84 2.11 -6.18
C THR A 19 -4.48 1.58 -5.75
N ALA A 20 -3.88 0.69 -6.54
CA ALA A 20 -2.48 0.34 -6.35
C ALA A 20 -1.58 1.58 -6.53
N PRO A 21 -0.42 1.66 -5.86
CA PRO A 21 0.08 0.72 -4.84
C PRO A 21 -0.59 0.90 -3.48
N TYR A 22 -0.35 -0.06 -2.57
CA TYR A 22 -1.09 -0.22 -1.31
C TYR A 22 -0.25 0.03 -0.05
N GLY A 23 -0.94 0.34 1.05
CA GLY A 23 -0.34 0.78 2.31
C GLY A 23 -0.22 2.31 2.37
N HIS A 24 0.12 2.85 3.54
CA HIS A 24 0.18 4.30 3.74
C HIS A 24 1.32 4.97 2.95
N THR A 25 2.34 4.21 2.57
CA THR A 25 3.50 4.63 1.74
C THR A 25 3.49 4.04 0.33
N GLY A 26 2.48 3.23 -0.03
CA GLY A 26 2.52 2.48 -1.29
C GLY A 26 3.54 1.35 -1.34
N ALA A 27 3.87 0.74 -0.19
CA ALA A 27 4.88 -0.32 -0.07
C ALA A 27 4.52 -1.61 -0.85
N TYR A 28 3.24 -1.91 -1.06
CA TYR A 28 2.83 -3.14 -1.73
C TYR A 28 2.30 -2.87 -3.13
N ALA A 29 2.90 -3.46 -4.16
CA ALA A 29 2.48 -3.29 -5.55
C ALA A 29 1.12 -3.92 -5.86
N THR A 30 0.69 -4.91 -5.08
CA THR A 30 -0.47 -5.76 -5.40
C THR A 30 -1.46 -5.85 -4.24
N LEU A 31 -2.74 -6.01 -4.58
CA LEU A 31 -3.81 -6.18 -3.59
C LEU A 31 -3.59 -7.44 -2.75
N ARG A 32 -3.11 -8.53 -3.37
CA ARG A 32 -2.72 -9.74 -2.66
C ARG A 32 -1.57 -9.47 -1.69
N GLY A 33 -0.55 -8.73 -2.09
CA GLY A 33 0.61 -8.41 -1.24
C GLY A 33 0.20 -7.72 0.06
N ILE A 34 -0.65 -6.69 -0.04
CA ILE A 34 -1.15 -6.00 1.16
C ILE A 34 -2.10 -6.87 2.01
N VAL A 35 -2.89 -7.75 1.39
CA VAL A 35 -3.70 -8.74 2.14
C VAL A 35 -2.80 -9.70 2.91
N MET A 36 -1.78 -10.27 2.28
CA MET A 36 -0.81 -11.16 2.95
C MET A 36 -0.08 -10.47 4.10
N HIS A 37 0.26 -9.18 3.95
CA HIS A 37 0.81 -8.37 5.04
C HIS A 37 -0.13 -8.29 6.26
N HIS A 38 -1.44 -8.10 6.04
CA HIS A 38 -2.38 -8.05 7.15
C HIS A 38 -2.63 -9.42 7.81
N LEU A 39 -2.42 -10.52 7.08
CA LEU A 39 -2.53 -11.87 7.64
C LEU A 39 -1.36 -12.23 8.56
N ASP A 40 -0.15 -11.80 8.24
CA ASP A 40 1.03 -12.00 9.09
C ASP A 40 2.02 -10.82 8.96
N PRO A 41 1.82 -9.74 9.74
CA PRO A 41 2.61 -8.51 9.63
C PRO A 41 4.10 -8.72 9.92
N LEU A 42 4.43 -9.60 10.86
CA LEU A 42 5.83 -9.83 11.26
C LEU A 42 6.59 -10.61 10.19
N THR A 43 6.00 -11.69 9.67
CA THR A 43 6.59 -12.43 8.54
C THR A 43 6.67 -11.55 7.29
N ALA A 44 5.68 -10.70 7.05
CA ALA A 44 5.69 -9.77 5.92
C ALA A 44 6.74 -8.66 6.05
N LEU A 45 6.99 -8.15 7.26
CA LEU A 45 8.07 -7.19 7.53
C LEU A 45 9.45 -7.83 7.29
N GLU A 46 9.63 -9.07 7.75
CA GLU A 46 10.91 -9.76 7.65
C GLU A 46 11.24 -10.16 6.21
N ASN A 47 10.24 -10.58 5.43
CA ASN A 47 10.42 -11.02 4.05
C ASN A 47 10.02 -9.96 3.02
N TYR A 48 9.99 -8.68 3.41
CA TYR A 48 9.61 -7.62 2.49
C TYR A 48 10.62 -7.51 1.33
N ASP A 49 10.11 -7.54 0.10
CA ASP A 49 10.91 -7.38 -1.12
C ASP A 49 10.83 -5.91 -1.60
N PRO A 50 11.89 -5.09 -1.43
CA PRO A 50 11.87 -3.69 -1.84
C PRO A 50 11.87 -3.52 -3.37
N SER A 51 12.16 -4.56 -4.16
CA SER A 51 12.10 -4.47 -5.62
C SER A 51 10.67 -4.30 -6.16
N GLN A 52 9.66 -4.56 -5.33
CA GLN A 52 8.25 -4.36 -5.68
C GLN A 52 7.80 -2.89 -5.66
N LEU A 53 8.62 -1.96 -5.15
CA LEU A 53 8.23 -0.56 -5.02
C LEU A 53 7.90 0.07 -6.39
N VAL A 54 6.68 0.58 -6.53
CA VAL A 54 6.22 1.32 -7.72
C VAL A 54 6.35 2.81 -7.43
N LYS A 55 7.50 3.38 -7.80
CA LYS A 55 7.81 4.81 -7.57
C LYS A 55 8.47 5.45 -8.80
N PRO A 56 8.24 6.75 -9.07
CA PRO A 56 9.08 7.51 -9.99
C PRO A 56 10.53 7.53 -9.51
N SER A 57 11.49 7.40 -10.42
CA SER A 57 12.92 7.49 -10.08
C SER A 57 13.38 8.94 -10.02
N ARG A 58 14.15 9.25 -8.98
CA ARG A 58 14.79 10.54 -8.73
C ARG A 58 16.14 10.29 -8.10
N GLU A 59 17.22 10.55 -8.84
CA GLU A 59 18.60 10.28 -8.38
C GLU A 59 18.91 10.93 -7.01
N ASP A 60 18.32 12.10 -6.73
CA ASP A 60 18.49 12.82 -5.46
C ASP A 60 17.69 12.25 -4.28
N LEU A 61 16.79 11.29 -4.51
CA LEU A 61 15.88 10.72 -3.50
C LEU A 61 15.94 9.19 -3.41
N ASP A 62 16.34 8.51 -4.49
CA ASP A 62 16.28 7.05 -4.60
C ASP A 62 17.13 6.32 -3.53
N GLU A 63 18.27 6.91 -3.11
CA GLU A 63 19.12 6.34 -2.05
C GLU A 63 18.45 6.33 -0.67
N GLY A 64 17.48 7.22 -0.44
CA GLY A 64 16.87 7.43 0.88
C GLY A 64 15.64 6.58 1.18
N ASP A 65 15.05 5.94 0.17
CA ASP A 65 13.71 5.34 0.27
C ASP A 65 13.60 4.20 1.29
N LEU A 66 14.70 3.49 1.54
CA LEU A 66 14.73 2.32 2.43
C LEU A 66 15.34 2.61 3.81
N ILE A 67 15.84 3.82 4.06
CA ILE A 67 16.53 4.16 5.33
C ILE A 67 15.67 3.78 6.55
N GLY A 68 14.37 4.09 6.51
CA GLY A 68 13.46 3.74 7.60
C GLY A 68 13.18 2.24 7.73
N HIS A 69 13.16 1.51 6.61
CA HIS A 69 12.95 0.06 6.61
C HIS A 69 14.19 -0.71 7.10
N ASP A 70 15.39 -0.19 6.80
CA ASP A 70 16.67 -0.79 7.15
C ASP A 70 17.15 -0.41 8.57
N ASP A 71 16.52 0.59 9.20
CA ASP A 71 16.81 0.97 10.58
C ASP A 71 16.24 -0.06 11.56
N LEU A 72 17.14 -0.86 12.15
CA LEU A 72 16.80 -1.91 13.11
C LEU A 72 16.09 -1.38 14.36
N SER A 73 16.36 -0.15 14.79
CA SER A 73 15.71 0.44 15.96
C SER A 73 14.27 0.83 15.64
N LEU A 74 14.03 1.40 14.45
CA LEU A 74 12.67 1.69 13.97
C LEU A 74 11.88 0.40 13.73
N ARG A 75 12.50 -0.62 13.13
CA ARG A 75 11.87 -1.96 12.98
C ARG A 75 11.45 -2.53 14.33
N GLN A 76 12.33 -2.48 15.33
CA GLN A 76 12.00 -3.02 16.66
C GLN A 76 10.82 -2.29 17.30
N ILE A 77 10.74 -0.96 17.16
CA ILE A 77 9.59 -0.19 17.66
C ILE A 77 8.28 -0.64 16.99
N VAL A 78 8.30 -0.89 15.67
CA VAL A 78 7.12 -1.38 14.93
C VAL A 78 6.74 -2.79 15.38
N ILE A 79 7.73 -3.67 15.59
CA ILE A 79 7.50 -5.04 16.09
C ILE A 79 6.87 -5.01 17.48
N ASP A 80 7.43 -4.20 18.38
CA ASP A 80 6.95 -4.08 19.76
C ASP A 80 5.54 -3.46 19.85
N ALA A 81 5.17 -2.63 18.87
CA ALA A 81 3.85 -2.00 18.77
C ALA A 81 2.80 -2.88 18.07
N ASN A 82 3.18 -4.02 17.47
CA ASN A 82 2.24 -4.89 16.78
C ASN A 82 1.45 -5.77 17.77
N ASP A 83 0.18 -5.43 17.96
CA ASP A 83 -0.75 -6.21 18.79
C ASP A 83 -1.51 -7.31 18.00
N LEU A 84 -1.26 -7.44 16.70
CA LEU A 84 -1.96 -8.40 15.84
C LEU A 84 -1.39 -9.81 15.97
N GLN A 85 -2.28 -10.80 16.00
CA GLN A 85 -1.93 -12.21 15.89
C GLN A 85 -2.02 -12.66 14.42
N PRO A 86 -1.11 -13.54 13.96
CA PRO A 86 -1.17 -14.04 12.59
C PRO A 86 -2.46 -14.85 12.36
N VAL A 87 -3.06 -14.67 11.19
CA VAL A 87 -4.26 -15.35 10.75
C VAL A 87 -3.90 -16.29 9.59
N SER A 88 -4.07 -17.58 9.80
CA SER A 88 -3.84 -18.59 8.77
C SER A 88 -5.08 -18.79 7.92
N LEU A 89 -4.99 -18.45 6.63
CA LEU A 89 -5.98 -18.76 5.61
C LEU A 89 -5.39 -19.74 4.59
N THR A 90 -6.23 -20.60 4.03
CA THR A 90 -5.90 -21.37 2.84
C THR A 90 -5.81 -20.47 1.61
N ALA A 91 -5.15 -20.93 0.55
CA ALA A 91 -5.08 -20.18 -0.70
C ALA A 91 -6.49 -19.84 -1.25
N ALA A 92 -7.44 -20.76 -1.15
CA ALA A 92 -8.82 -20.53 -1.58
C ALA A 92 -9.52 -19.44 -0.75
N GLU A 93 -9.32 -19.41 0.56
CA GLU A 93 -9.91 -18.36 1.42
C GLU A 93 -9.27 -16.98 1.15
N VAL A 94 -7.99 -16.94 0.80
CA VAL A 94 -7.34 -15.69 0.34
C VAL A 94 -7.94 -15.25 -0.99
N ASP A 95 -8.20 -16.17 -1.92
CA ASP A 95 -8.84 -15.87 -3.20
C ASP A 95 -10.27 -15.37 -3.02
N ASP A 96 -11.03 -15.95 -2.10
CA ASP A 96 -12.38 -15.49 -1.74
C ASP A 96 -12.35 -14.06 -1.15
N LEU A 97 -11.37 -13.76 -0.30
CA LEU A 97 -11.18 -12.41 0.25
C LEU A 97 -10.84 -11.40 -0.86
N LEU A 98 -9.98 -11.77 -1.80
CA LEU A 98 -9.66 -10.92 -2.94
C LEU A 98 -10.87 -10.69 -3.84
N ALA A 99 -11.65 -11.74 -4.14
CA ALA A 99 -12.89 -11.62 -4.89
C ALA A 99 -13.91 -10.70 -4.20
N PHE A 100 -14.00 -10.76 -2.86
CA PHE A 100 -14.82 -9.82 -2.10
C PHE A 100 -14.33 -8.37 -2.24
N LEU A 101 -13.03 -8.13 -2.12
CA LEU A 101 -12.44 -6.79 -2.29
C LEU A 101 -12.64 -6.24 -3.71
N GLU A 102 -12.54 -7.09 -4.73
CA GLU A 102 -12.83 -6.74 -6.12
C GLU A 102 -14.29 -6.33 -6.31
N ALA A 103 -15.22 -7.00 -5.64
CA ALA A 103 -16.65 -6.66 -5.68
C ALA A 103 -16.99 -5.28 -5.08
N LEU A 104 -16.05 -4.65 -4.35
CA LEU A 104 -16.20 -3.28 -3.85
C LEU A 104 -15.87 -2.20 -4.90
N THR A 105 -15.65 -2.59 -6.15
CA THR A 105 -15.28 -1.71 -7.26
C THR A 105 -16.52 -1.16 -7.95
N ASP A 106 -16.61 0.17 -8.00
CA ASP A 106 -17.58 0.87 -8.84
C ASP A 106 -17.00 1.02 -10.27
N LEU A 107 -17.55 0.26 -11.21
CA LEU A 107 -17.07 0.23 -12.60
C LEU A 107 -17.26 1.57 -13.33
N SER A 108 -18.23 2.39 -12.91
CA SER A 108 -18.45 3.71 -13.52
C SER A 108 -17.24 4.63 -13.41
N VAL A 109 -16.41 4.44 -12.37
CA VAL A 109 -15.16 5.21 -12.17
C VAL A 109 -14.16 4.99 -13.29
N MET A 110 -14.18 3.82 -13.95
CA MET A 110 -13.28 3.54 -15.07
C MET A 110 -13.76 4.18 -16.37
N GLU A 111 -15.05 4.51 -16.48
CA GLU A 111 -15.66 5.09 -17.67
C GLU A 111 -15.50 6.63 -17.70
N ASP A 112 -15.32 7.28 -16.55
CA ASP A 112 -15.22 8.74 -16.39
C ASP A 112 -13.81 9.34 -16.65
N LEU A 113 -12.89 8.61 -17.29
CA LEU A 113 -11.55 9.10 -17.66
C LEU A 113 -11.59 10.29 -18.65
N GLU A 114 -12.75 10.58 -19.24
CA GLU A 114 -13.00 11.77 -20.07
C GLU A 114 -12.96 13.09 -19.29
N LEU A 115 -12.96 13.05 -17.95
CA LEU A 115 -12.89 14.24 -17.09
C LEU A 115 -11.47 14.75 -16.79
N ILE A 116 -10.42 14.07 -17.28
CA ILE A 116 -9.03 14.52 -17.07
C ILE A 116 -8.74 15.71 -18.00
N PRO A 117 -8.48 16.92 -17.47
CA PRO A 117 -8.20 18.08 -18.31
C PRO A 117 -6.85 17.90 -19.04
N GLN A 118 -6.70 18.51 -20.22
CA GLN A 118 -5.45 18.41 -20.97
C GLN A 118 -4.27 19.13 -20.28
N SER A 119 -4.57 20.16 -19.49
CA SER A 119 -3.57 20.94 -18.75
C SER A 119 -4.12 21.41 -17.42
N VAL A 120 -3.22 21.61 -16.46
CA VAL A 120 -3.52 22.32 -15.21
C VAL A 120 -3.61 23.84 -15.46
N PRO A 121 -4.19 24.64 -14.55
CA PRO A 121 -4.31 26.11 -14.73
C PRO A 121 -2.99 26.86 -14.97
N SER A 122 -1.84 26.27 -14.62
CA SER A 122 -0.51 26.81 -14.95
C SER A 122 -0.08 26.60 -16.40
N GLY A 123 -0.85 25.85 -17.20
CA GLY A 123 -0.57 25.51 -18.60
C GLY A 123 0.30 24.26 -18.79
N LEU A 124 0.74 23.61 -17.71
CA LEU A 124 1.48 22.34 -17.79
C LEU A 124 0.52 21.19 -18.14
N PRO A 125 0.97 20.18 -18.92
CA PRO A 125 0.16 19.00 -19.20
C PRO A 125 -0.15 18.22 -17.92
N VAL A 126 -1.30 17.55 -17.88
CA VAL A 126 -1.68 16.66 -16.76
C VAL A 126 -0.98 15.30 -16.83
N LYS A 127 -0.50 14.91 -18.02
CA LYS A 127 0.31 13.72 -18.22
C LYS A 127 1.77 14.13 -18.31
N ASP A 128 2.63 13.43 -17.58
CA ASP A 128 4.08 13.54 -17.65
C ASP A 128 4.64 13.05 -19.00
#